data_AF-A0A937AKX9-F1
#
_entry.id   AF-A0A937AKX9-F1
#
_cell.length_a   1.000
_cell.length_b   1.000
_cell.length_c   1.000
_cell.angle_alpha   90.00
_cell.angle_beta   90.00
_cell.angle_gamma   90.00
#
_symmetry.space_group_name_H-M   'P 1'
#
loop_
_entity.id
_entity.type
_entity.pdbx_description
1 polymer ?
#
loop_
_entity_poly.entity_id
_entity_poly.type
_entity_poly.pdbx_seq_one_letter_code
_entity_poly.pdbx_strand_id
1 'polypeptide(L)'
;MKKLLLLISFHFSLFTSFAQIPKAPEVKEGDGPYTQLIIRGVTLINGTGAPPAGPVDIVIENNRFVQIQTVGSPGLPINQNRRPALKEGGKELNCEGMFAMPGFIDMHGHIGGTAQGTPAEYVFKLWMAHGITTIRDPSAGNGLDWVLEHKRKSAANTITAPRIFAYTVFGQGHRGPISNAEQAKNWVRENAKKGADGIKFFGAAPEVMDAAVRENKLLGLRSTAHHAQTDVARWNVLNSARAGMTSMEHWYGLPEALFTNKTIQDYPSDYNYNNEQHRFEEAGKLWKQAAAPYSEHWNKVMNELISLDFTLDPTFNIYEANRDLHRARRAEWHEDYTLPSLWKFYEPSYQSHGSYWHHWGTEQEVEWKNNYRSWMTFINEYKNRGGRVTAGSDNGFIYQTYGFGYIRELELLREAGFHPLEVIRSATLYGAQALGMEKELGSVEVGKLADLVIVNANPLKNLQVLYGTGAIELTKDNKIIRAGGVQFTIKDGIVYDAKKLLADVKKMVDEQKAKTGWKLKQPGVE
;
A
#
# COMPACT_ATOMS: atom_id res chain seq x y z
N MET A 1 0.29 60.16 7.46
CA MET A 1 -0.85 59.21 7.47
C MET A 1 -0.54 58.07 6.50
N LYS A 2 0.00 56.95 7.01
CA LYS A 2 0.35 55.77 6.21
C LYS A 2 -0.85 54.81 6.18
N LYS A 3 -1.29 54.42 4.99
CA LYS A 3 -2.37 53.44 4.77
C LYS A 3 -1.86 52.03 5.10
N LEU A 4 -2.57 51.34 5.99
CA LEU A 4 -2.35 49.95 6.37
C LEU A 4 -3.14 49.06 5.40
N LEU A 5 -2.44 48.27 4.59
CA LEU A 5 -3.03 47.17 3.82
C LEU A 5 -3.00 45.91 4.69
N LEU A 6 -4.17 45.46 5.12
CA LEU A 6 -4.36 44.19 5.81
C LEU A 6 -4.40 43.07 4.76
N LEU A 7 -3.31 42.32 4.61
CA LEU A 7 -3.28 41.05 3.89
C LEU A 7 -3.58 39.94 4.89
N ILE A 8 -4.80 39.38 4.81
CA ILE A 8 -5.21 38.22 5.61
C ILE A 8 -4.63 36.96 4.94
N SER A 9 -3.48 36.52 5.44
CA SER A 9 -2.89 35.21 5.14
C SER A 9 -3.58 34.14 5.98
N PHE A 10 -4.42 33.29 5.36
CA PHE A 10 -5.01 32.14 6.03
C PHE A 10 -3.94 31.07 6.29
N HIS A 11 -3.73 30.80 7.58
CA HIS A 11 -2.79 29.85 8.13
C HIS A 11 -3.40 28.44 8.11
N PHE A 12 -2.69 27.47 7.53
CA PHE A 12 -2.78 26.07 7.94
C PHE A 12 -1.42 25.66 8.48
N SER A 13 -1.14 26.11 9.70
CA SER A 13 0.00 25.64 10.49
C SER A 13 -0.54 24.70 11.55
N LEU A 14 -0.69 23.42 11.20
CA LEU A 14 -0.86 22.35 12.19
C LEU A 14 0.51 22.10 12.84
N PHE A 15 0.89 22.98 13.77
CA PHE A 15 1.92 22.68 14.77
C PHE A 15 1.25 22.05 15.98
N THR A 16 1.14 20.73 15.94
CA THR A 16 0.97 19.91 17.14
C THR A 16 2.12 18.92 17.14
N SER A 17 3.00 19.01 18.15
CA SER A 17 3.87 17.89 18.50
C SER A 17 2.97 16.77 18.99
N PHE A 18 2.43 15.98 18.05
CA PHE A 18 1.75 14.76 18.42
C PHE A 18 2.78 13.86 19.08
N ALA A 19 2.49 13.39 20.30
CA ALA A 19 3.29 12.36 20.96
C ALA A 19 3.43 11.17 20.00
N GLN A 20 4.64 10.74 19.67
CA GLN A 20 4.84 9.62 18.75
C GLN A 20 4.11 8.36 19.27
N ILE A 21 3.63 7.52 18.35
CA ILE A 21 3.06 6.22 18.75
C ILE A 21 4.12 5.34 19.43
N PRO A 22 3.71 4.33 20.22
CA PRO A 22 4.62 3.32 20.73
C PRO A 22 5.43 2.66 19.60
N LYS A 23 6.75 2.65 19.77
CA LYS A 23 7.70 1.99 18.86
C LYS A 23 7.49 0.48 18.87
N ALA A 24 7.92 -0.19 17.81
CA ALA A 24 7.99 -1.65 17.82
C ALA A 24 9.05 -2.10 18.86
N PRO A 25 8.75 -3.10 19.70
CA PRO A 25 9.71 -3.61 20.67
C PRO A 25 10.84 -4.35 19.95
N GLU A 26 12.01 -4.42 20.58
CA GLU A 26 13.14 -5.22 20.07
C GLU A 26 12.90 -6.71 20.34
N VAL A 27 11.97 -7.28 19.58
CA VAL A 27 11.59 -8.69 19.58
C VAL A 27 11.81 -9.26 18.19
N LYS A 28 12.37 -10.47 18.12
CA LYS A 28 12.63 -11.20 16.89
C LYS A 28 11.81 -12.50 16.88
N GLU A 29 10.59 -12.45 16.37
CA GLU A 29 9.74 -13.64 16.18
C GLU A 29 10.23 -14.56 15.04
N GLY A 30 11.14 -14.08 14.18
CA GLY A 30 11.63 -14.80 13.01
C GLY A 30 12.69 -15.87 13.31
N ASP A 31 12.58 -17.01 12.62
CA ASP A 31 13.48 -18.16 12.70
C ASP A 31 14.63 -18.04 11.68
N GLY A 32 15.88 -18.15 12.14
CA GLY A 32 17.10 -17.83 11.38
C GLY A 32 17.78 -16.51 11.80
N PRO A 33 18.68 -15.90 11.00
CA PRO A 33 19.11 -16.38 9.68
C PRO A 33 19.91 -17.68 9.78
N TYR A 34 19.82 -18.50 8.75
CA TYR A 34 20.58 -19.73 8.60
C TYR A 34 21.74 -19.52 7.61
N THR A 35 22.81 -20.31 7.72
CA THR A 35 23.89 -20.30 6.71
C THR A 35 23.35 -20.73 5.35
N GLN A 36 22.40 -21.67 5.35
CA GLN A 36 21.61 -22.09 4.21
C GLN A 36 20.17 -22.38 4.66
N LEU A 37 19.19 -21.89 3.92
CA LEU A 37 17.79 -22.25 4.05
C LEU A 37 17.31 -22.85 2.72
N ILE A 38 16.72 -24.04 2.74
CA ILE A 38 16.13 -24.67 1.56
C ILE A 38 14.62 -24.77 1.72
N ILE A 39 13.88 -24.08 0.85
CA ILE A 39 12.43 -24.20 0.73
C ILE A 39 12.13 -25.36 -0.21
N ARG A 40 11.50 -26.42 0.29
CA ARG A 40 11.30 -27.67 -0.45
C ARG A 40 9.95 -27.71 -1.16
N GLY A 41 9.97 -28.04 -2.45
CA GLY A 41 8.83 -28.58 -3.21
C GLY A 41 7.66 -27.64 -3.50
N VAL A 42 7.89 -26.33 -3.60
CA VAL A 42 6.84 -25.34 -3.87
C VAL A 42 6.47 -25.27 -5.35
N THR A 43 5.25 -24.84 -5.64
CA THR A 43 4.91 -24.25 -6.94
C THR A 43 5.28 -22.77 -6.92
N LEU A 44 6.23 -22.37 -7.76
CA LEU A 44 6.76 -21.02 -7.79
C LEU A 44 5.96 -20.12 -8.74
N ILE A 45 5.49 -19.00 -8.22
CA ILE A 45 4.97 -17.84 -8.95
C ILE A 45 6.01 -16.73 -8.80
N ASN A 46 6.95 -16.61 -9.74
CA ASN A 46 8.18 -15.84 -9.50
C ASN A 46 8.05 -14.31 -9.53
N GLY A 47 6.85 -13.76 -9.76
CA GLY A 47 6.58 -12.30 -9.82
C GLY A 47 6.84 -11.62 -11.17
N THR A 48 7.52 -12.27 -12.11
CA THR A 48 7.85 -11.68 -13.42
C THR A 48 6.68 -11.63 -14.40
N GLY A 49 5.61 -12.37 -14.10
CA GLY A 49 4.48 -12.64 -15.01
C GLY A 49 4.61 -13.97 -15.75
N ALA A 50 5.72 -14.70 -15.58
CA ALA A 50 5.86 -16.07 -16.08
C ALA A 50 4.79 -17.00 -15.49
N PRO A 51 4.33 -18.02 -16.25
CA PRO A 51 3.46 -19.06 -15.71
C PRO A 51 4.08 -19.75 -14.49
N PRO A 52 3.26 -20.20 -13.53
CA PRO A 52 3.76 -20.91 -12.36
C PRO A 52 4.46 -22.22 -12.75
N ALA A 53 5.55 -22.55 -12.06
CA ALA A 53 6.32 -23.76 -12.31
C ALA A 53 6.67 -24.49 -11.00
N GLY A 54 6.63 -25.82 -11.01
CA GLY A 54 6.98 -26.62 -9.83
C GLY A 54 6.74 -28.12 -10.03
N PRO A 55 7.10 -28.94 -9.04
CA PRO A 55 7.72 -28.55 -7.76
C PRO A 55 9.17 -28.06 -7.94
N VAL A 56 9.51 -26.98 -7.24
CA VAL A 56 10.87 -26.45 -7.15
C VAL A 56 11.37 -26.43 -5.71
N ASP A 57 12.68 -26.65 -5.54
CA ASP A 57 13.39 -26.33 -4.32
C ASP A 57 14.11 -24.97 -4.51
N ILE A 58 14.01 -24.08 -3.52
CA ILE A 58 14.65 -22.76 -3.53
C ILE A 58 15.72 -22.75 -2.44
N VAL A 59 16.97 -22.49 -2.82
CA VAL A 59 18.10 -22.39 -1.89
C VAL A 59 18.40 -20.92 -1.64
N ILE A 60 18.46 -20.56 -0.36
CA ILE A 60 18.80 -19.25 0.15
C ILE A 60 20.08 -19.39 0.97
N GLU A 61 21.06 -18.52 0.73
CA GLU A 61 22.27 -18.43 1.55
C GLU A 61 22.47 -16.99 2.00
N ASN A 62 22.76 -16.81 3.28
CA ASN A 62 22.70 -15.53 3.99
C ASN A 62 21.30 -14.91 3.88
N ASN A 63 21.08 -14.04 2.90
CA ASN A 63 19.82 -13.37 2.62
C ASN A 63 19.50 -13.28 1.12
N ARG A 64 20.08 -14.15 0.29
CA ARG A 64 19.90 -14.13 -1.17
C ARG A 64 19.51 -15.48 -1.73
N PHE A 65 18.70 -15.48 -2.78
CA PHE A 65 18.44 -16.68 -3.57
C PHE A 65 19.72 -17.08 -4.32
N VAL A 66 20.19 -18.32 -4.12
CA VAL A 66 21.40 -18.82 -4.79
C VAL A 66 21.11 -19.91 -5.80
N GLN A 67 19.99 -20.62 -5.66
CA GLN A 67 19.57 -21.66 -6.60
C GLN A 67 18.06 -21.83 -6.59
N ILE A 68 17.47 -22.03 -7.77
CA ILE A 68 16.06 -22.40 -7.95
C ILE A 68 16.07 -23.66 -8.82
N GLN A 69 15.71 -24.80 -8.24
CA GLN A 69 15.89 -26.11 -8.86
C GLN A 69 14.55 -26.81 -9.05
N THR A 70 14.18 -27.14 -10.29
CA THR A 70 13.05 -28.04 -10.54
C THR A 70 13.39 -29.46 -10.10
N VAL A 71 12.57 -30.03 -9.22
CA VAL A 71 12.81 -31.33 -8.59
C VAL A 71 11.78 -32.40 -8.98
N GLY A 72 10.84 -32.07 -9.87
CA GLY A 72 9.86 -33.03 -10.36
C GLY A 72 8.85 -32.42 -11.31
N SER A 73 7.73 -33.12 -11.48
CA SER A 73 6.56 -32.64 -12.22
C SER A 73 5.28 -32.94 -11.43
N PRO A 74 4.22 -32.13 -11.55
CA PRO A 74 2.97 -32.39 -10.84
C PRO A 74 2.43 -33.80 -11.15
N GLY A 75 2.01 -34.53 -10.10
CA GLY A 75 1.46 -35.89 -10.23
C GLY A 75 2.50 -37.03 -10.25
N LEU A 76 3.80 -36.73 -10.22
CA LEU A 76 4.87 -37.72 -10.06
C LEU A 76 5.61 -37.53 -8.73
N PRO A 77 6.25 -38.58 -8.17
CA PRO A 77 7.12 -38.43 -7.01
C PRO A 77 8.26 -37.44 -7.25
N ILE A 78 8.70 -36.74 -6.19
CA ILE A 78 9.87 -35.86 -6.24
C ILE A 78 11.11 -36.69 -6.59
N ASN A 79 11.89 -36.20 -7.55
CA ASN A 79 13.17 -36.81 -7.90
C ASN A 79 14.25 -36.39 -6.89
N GLN A 80 14.51 -37.26 -5.92
CA GLN A 80 15.47 -36.99 -4.84
C GLN A 80 16.88 -36.67 -5.35
N ASN A 81 17.30 -37.23 -6.49
CA ASN A 81 18.62 -36.97 -7.06
C ASN A 81 18.78 -35.55 -7.62
N ARG A 82 17.67 -34.82 -7.83
CA ARG A 82 17.69 -33.42 -8.27
C ARG A 82 17.64 -32.43 -7.11
N ARG A 83 17.38 -32.89 -5.87
CA ARG A 83 17.27 -31.99 -4.73
C ARG A 83 18.65 -31.42 -4.37
N PRO A 84 18.77 -30.09 -4.17
CA PRO A 84 19.96 -29.51 -3.58
C PRO A 84 20.24 -30.16 -2.21
N ALA A 85 21.49 -30.53 -1.94
CA ALA A 85 21.87 -31.12 -0.66
C ALA A 85 21.88 -30.05 0.44
N LEU A 86 21.41 -30.42 1.64
CA LEU A 86 21.51 -29.58 2.81
C LEU A 86 22.98 -29.52 3.27
N LYS A 87 23.52 -28.30 3.40
CA LYS A 87 24.83 -28.06 3.99
C LYS A 87 24.75 -28.17 5.52
N GLU A 88 25.87 -28.49 6.16
CA GLU A 88 25.98 -28.52 7.62
C GLU A 88 25.56 -27.18 8.24
N GLY A 89 24.74 -27.23 9.31
CA GLY A 89 24.16 -26.04 9.95
C GLY A 89 23.03 -25.36 9.16
N GLY A 90 22.67 -25.87 7.98
CA GLY A 90 21.54 -25.39 7.20
C GLY A 90 20.18 -25.84 7.76
N LYS A 91 19.12 -25.25 7.22
CA LYS A 91 17.72 -25.55 7.55
C LYS A 91 16.93 -25.92 6.30
N GLU A 92 16.06 -26.90 6.43
CA GLU A 92 15.02 -27.19 5.44
C GLU A 92 13.66 -26.72 5.95
N LEU A 93 12.88 -26.12 5.07
CA LEU A 93 11.46 -25.83 5.28
C LEU A 93 10.65 -26.65 4.27
N ASN A 94 9.89 -27.63 4.78
CA ASN A 94 9.03 -28.44 3.92
C ASN A 94 7.78 -27.64 3.51
N CYS A 95 7.71 -27.29 2.23
CA CYS A 95 6.58 -26.57 1.64
C CYS A 95 6.02 -27.33 0.42
N GLU A 96 6.17 -28.66 0.41
CA GLU A 96 5.68 -29.50 -0.67
C GLU A 96 4.17 -29.29 -0.91
N GLY A 97 3.81 -29.01 -2.16
CA GLY A 97 2.42 -28.73 -2.55
C GLY A 97 1.92 -27.33 -2.23
N MET A 98 2.73 -26.48 -1.57
CA MET A 98 2.41 -25.07 -1.33
C MET A 98 2.83 -24.19 -2.53
N PHE A 99 2.44 -22.92 -2.49
CA PHE A 99 2.79 -21.91 -3.47
C PHE A 99 3.75 -20.88 -2.86
N ALA A 100 4.80 -20.52 -3.59
CA ALA A 100 5.73 -19.46 -3.21
C ALA A 100 5.64 -18.28 -4.19
N MET A 101 5.64 -17.06 -3.66
CA MET A 101 5.68 -15.79 -4.39
C MET A 101 6.80 -14.90 -3.82
N PRO A 102 7.28 -13.87 -4.54
CA PRO A 102 8.10 -12.84 -3.93
C PRO A 102 7.33 -12.17 -2.80
N GLY A 103 8.07 -11.67 -1.81
CA GLY A 103 7.53 -10.83 -0.75
C GLY A 103 6.72 -9.66 -1.33
N PHE A 104 5.53 -9.40 -0.75
CA PHE A 104 4.68 -8.32 -1.22
C PHE A 104 5.24 -6.95 -0.83
N ILE A 105 4.95 -5.96 -1.68
CA ILE A 105 5.36 -4.57 -1.53
C ILE A 105 4.11 -3.69 -1.45
N ASP A 106 3.83 -3.14 -0.27
CA ASP A 106 2.77 -2.16 -0.09
C ASP A 106 3.31 -0.76 -0.37
N MET A 107 2.91 -0.19 -1.51
CA MET A 107 3.37 1.12 -1.94
C MET A 107 2.73 2.27 -1.14
N HIS A 108 1.74 2.03 -0.28
CA HIS A 108 1.10 3.08 0.54
C HIS A 108 0.86 2.60 1.98
N GLY A 109 1.93 2.26 2.70
CA GLY A 109 1.83 1.68 4.04
C GLY A 109 2.09 2.69 5.16
N HIS A 110 1.05 3.21 5.81
CA HIS A 110 1.21 4.07 7.00
C HIS A 110 1.54 3.27 8.26
N ILE A 111 2.64 3.61 8.96
CA ILE A 111 3.09 2.94 10.19
C ILE A 111 2.27 3.43 11.39
N GLY A 112 0.94 3.34 11.31
CA GLY A 112 0.02 3.80 12.35
C GLY A 112 0.05 5.31 12.62
N GLY A 113 -0.69 5.71 13.64
CA GLY A 113 -0.81 7.11 14.03
C GLY A 113 -1.51 7.30 15.36
N THR A 114 -1.27 8.45 15.98
CA THR A 114 -1.86 8.83 17.28
C THR A 114 -3.37 8.91 17.22
N ALA A 115 -3.91 9.45 16.13
CA ALA A 115 -5.35 9.61 15.93
C ALA A 115 -6.06 8.24 15.88
N GLN A 116 -5.46 7.27 15.21
CA GLN A 116 -5.93 5.89 15.15
C GLN A 116 -5.70 5.13 16.46
N GLY A 117 -4.73 5.57 17.27
CA GLY A 117 -4.30 4.87 18.48
C GLY A 117 -3.76 3.47 18.19
N THR A 118 -2.96 3.33 17.12
CA THR A 118 -2.39 2.06 16.65
C THR A 118 -0.88 2.04 16.90
N PRO A 119 -0.33 1.09 17.68
CA PRO A 119 1.10 0.98 17.90
C PRO A 119 1.80 0.35 16.69
N ALA A 120 3.10 0.63 16.51
CA ALA A 120 3.86 0.14 15.35
C ALA A 120 3.92 -1.39 15.29
N GLU A 121 4.06 -2.06 16.44
CA GLU A 121 4.11 -3.53 16.53
C GLU A 121 2.85 -4.18 15.94
N TYR A 122 1.67 -3.67 16.29
CA TYR A 122 0.39 -4.15 15.77
C TYR A 122 0.32 -4.06 14.24
N VAL A 123 0.72 -2.91 13.69
CA VAL A 123 0.71 -2.67 12.23
C VAL A 123 1.71 -3.58 11.52
N PHE A 124 2.94 -3.67 12.02
CA PHE A 124 3.99 -4.50 11.42
C PHE A 124 3.65 -6.00 11.47
N LYS A 125 3.12 -6.50 12.58
CA LYS A 125 2.70 -7.90 12.68
C LYS A 125 1.56 -8.21 11.73
N LEU A 126 0.59 -7.31 11.57
CA LEU A 126 -0.47 -7.47 10.56
C LEU A 126 0.10 -7.53 9.14
N TRP A 127 1.00 -6.61 8.77
CA TRP A 127 1.63 -6.63 7.45
C TRP A 127 2.44 -7.91 7.20
N MET A 128 3.31 -8.28 8.14
CA MET A 128 4.13 -9.49 8.03
C MET A 128 3.25 -10.76 8.04
N ALA A 129 2.13 -10.80 8.77
CA ALA A 129 1.17 -11.90 8.73
C ALA A 129 0.43 -12.04 7.39
N HIS A 130 0.49 -11.02 6.53
CA HIS A 130 -0.13 -11.00 5.20
C HIS A 130 0.90 -11.04 4.06
N GLY A 131 2.16 -11.38 4.36
CA GLY A 131 3.21 -11.52 3.33
C GLY A 131 3.83 -10.21 2.86
N ILE A 132 3.49 -9.08 3.49
CA ILE A 132 4.07 -7.78 3.15
C ILE A 132 5.46 -7.70 3.77
N THR A 133 6.48 -7.73 2.92
CA THR A 133 7.90 -7.74 3.30
C THR A 133 8.57 -6.39 3.08
N THR A 134 7.95 -5.51 2.29
CA THR A 134 8.44 -4.16 2.02
C THR A 134 7.26 -3.18 2.02
N ILE A 135 7.47 -1.99 2.55
CA ILE A 135 6.51 -0.89 2.51
C ILE A 135 7.18 0.41 2.11
N ARG A 136 6.43 1.28 1.44
CA ARG A 136 6.72 2.72 1.38
C ARG A 136 5.80 3.43 2.37
N ASP A 137 6.38 4.01 3.42
CA ASP A 137 5.69 4.96 4.29
C ASP A 137 5.67 6.30 3.56
N PRO A 138 4.50 6.75 3.06
CA PRO A 138 4.45 7.85 2.12
C PRO A 138 4.35 9.21 2.83
N SER A 139 4.47 9.28 4.16
CA SER A 139 4.39 10.55 4.90
C SER A 139 5.37 10.71 6.06
N ALA A 140 5.94 9.62 6.56
CA ALA A 140 6.68 9.61 7.80
C ALA A 140 5.93 10.35 8.92
N GLY A 141 4.65 9.98 9.12
CA GLY A 141 3.71 10.68 10.01
C GLY A 141 4.15 10.76 11.48
N ASN A 142 5.00 9.82 11.93
CA ASN A 142 5.60 9.84 13.27
C ASN A 142 6.92 10.66 13.34
N GLY A 143 7.30 11.32 12.25
CA GLY A 143 8.55 12.05 12.07
C GLY A 143 9.62 11.22 11.36
N LEU A 144 10.40 11.87 10.47
CA LEU A 144 11.42 11.20 9.66
C LEU A 144 12.43 10.41 10.51
N ASP A 145 13.00 11.01 11.56
CA ASP A 145 14.00 10.34 12.41
C ASP A 145 13.45 9.06 13.06
N TRP A 146 12.18 9.08 13.46
CA TRP A 146 11.51 7.92 14.04
C TRP A 146 11.34 6.80 13.01
N VAL A 147 10.96 7.14 11.78
CA VAL A 147 10.80 6.15 10.70
C VAL A 147 12.15 5.60 10.27
N LEU A 148 13.19 6.44 10.19
CA LEU A 148 14.55 6.02 9.89
C LEU A 148 15.13 5.11 10.98
N GLU A 149 14.79 5.33 12.25
CA GLU A 149 15.14 4.40 13.33
C GLU A 149 14.51 3.01 13.09
N HIS A 150 13.21 2.95 12.76
CA HIS A 150 12.52 1.69 12.45
C HIS A 150 13.06 1.04 11.18
N LYS A 151 13.39 1.83 10.16
CA LYS A 151 14.06 1.34 8.95
C LYS A 151 15.39 0.67 9.29
N ARG A 152 16.23 1.30 10.13
CA ARG A 152 17.51 0.73 10.57
C ARG A 152 17.31 -0.55 11.38
N LYS A 153 16.36 -0.57 12.31
CA LYS A 153 16.03 -1.75 13.12
C LYS A 153 15.49 -2.91 12.28
N SER A 154 14.63 -2.60 11.31
CA SER A 154 14.11 -3.56 10.33
C SER A 154 15.22 -4.12 9.45
N ALA A 155 16.14 -3.27 8.94
CA ALA A 155 17.27 -3.72 8.13
C ALA A 155 18.28 -4.57 8.93
N ALA A 156 18.41 -4.31 10.23
CA ALA A 156 19.21 -5.12 11.16
C ALA A 156 18.47 -6.36 11.67
N ASN A 157 17.20 -6.56 11.28
CA ASN A 157 16.34 -7.65 11.74
C ASN A 157 16.22 -7.76 13.28
N THR A 158 16.23 -6.61 13.97
CA THR A 158 16.06 -6.53 15.44
C THR A 158 14.62 -6.29 15.88
N ILE A 159 13.72 -6.06 14.92
CA ILE A 159 12.27 -5.95 15.11
C ILE A 159 11.56 -6.77 14.02
N THR A 160 10.36 -7.27 14.33
CA THR A 160 9.47 -7.81 13.30
C THR A 160 8.82 -6.67 12.54
N ALA A 161 9.32 -6.42 11.32
CA ALA A 161 8.82 -5.38 10.44
C ALA A 161 9.20 -5.68 8.98
N PRO A 162 8.40 -5.21 8.01
CA PRO A 162 8.83 -5.15 6.61
C PRO A 162 10.03 -4.20 6.46
N ARG A 163 10.72 -4.29 5.33
CA ARG A 163 11.66 -3.27 4.86
C ARG A 163 10.92 -1.96 4.63
N ILE A 164 11.52 -0.84 5.01
CA ILE A 164 10.84 0.47 5.03
C ILE A 164 11.54 1.44 4.08
N PHE A 165 10.77 2.04 3.18
CA PHE A 165 11.13 3.25 2.43
C PHE A 165 10.41 4.44 3.05
N ALA A 166 11.17 5.41 3.54
CA ALA A 166 10.67 6.55 4.29
C ALA A 166 10.53 7.78 3.39
N TYR A 167 9.30 8.16 3.06
CA TYR A 167 9.03 9.40 2.33
C TYR A 167 8.50 10.45 3.30
N THR A 168 8.92 11.69 3.10
CA THR A 168 8.35 12.83 3.82
C THR A 168 7.30 13.53 2.97
N VAL A 169 6.38 14.22 3.63
CA VAL A 169 5.48 15.15 2.94
C VAL A 169 6.24 16.42 2.59
N PHE A 170 6.08 16.94 1.37
CA PHE A 170 6.70 18.20 0.97
C PHE A 170 6.38 19.34 1.95
N GLY A 171 7.43 19.98 2.48
CA GLY A 171 7.31 21.04 3.50
C GLY A 171 7.24 20.55 4.95
N GLN A 172 7.23 19.24 5.20
CA GLN A 172 7.26 18.69 6.56
C GLN A 172 8.44 19.22 7.38
N GLY A 173 8.16 19.69 8.59
CA GLY A 173 9.15 20.27 9.50
C GLY A 173 9.69 21.65 9.10
N HIS A 174 9.24 22.23 7.98
CA HIS A 174 9.59 23.60 7.61
C HIS A 174 8.80 24.63 8.44
N ARG A 175 9.43 25.74 8.83
CA ARG A 175 8.74 26.83 9.54
C ARG A 175 8.20 27.83 8.52
N GLY A 176 6.87 27.92 8.41
CA GLY A 176 6.19 28.81 7.47
C GLY A 176 6.10 28.25 6.05
N PRO A 177 5.49 29.00 5.12
CA PRO A 177 5.25 28.53 3.76
C PRO A 177 6.55 28.44 2.95
N ILE A 178 6.60 27.44 2.06
CA ILE A 178 7.57 27.39 0.96
C ILE A 178 6.93 28.14 -0.21
N SER A 179 7.47 29.32 -0.51
CA SER A 179 6.78 30.32 -1.34
C SER A 179 7.43 30.61 -2.70
N ASN A 180 8.64 30.09 -2.94
CA ASN A 180 9.35 30.27 -4.20
C ASN A 180 10.23 29.05 -4.54
N ALA A 181 10.72 29.02 -5.78
CA ALA A 181 11.53 27.92 -6.31
C ALA A 181 12.77 27.61 -5.46
N GLU A 182 13.52 28.62 -5.00
CA GLU A 182 14.77 28.38 -4.26
C GLU A 182 14.51 27.80 -2.86
N GLN A 183 13.47 28.26 -2.17
CA GLN A 183 13.04 27.63 -0.91
C GLN A 183 12.63 26.17 -1.14
N ALA A 184 11.94 25.89 -2.25
CA ALA A 184 11.50 24.55 -2.60
C ALA A 184 12.69 23.61 -2.83
N LYS A 185 13.65 24.01 -3.66
CA LYS A 185 14.87 23.25 -3.93
C LYS A 185 15.69 23.03 -2.66
N ASN A 186 15.85 24.07 -1.84
CA ASN A 186 16.59 23.96 -0.59
C ASN A 186 15.92 22.99 0.38
N TRP A 187 14.60 23.02 0.52
CA TRP A 187 13.88 22.06 1.36
C TRP A 187 14.09 20.62 0.86
N VAL A 188 14.00 20.38 -0.44
CA VAL A 188 14.23 19.06 -1.05
C VAL A 188 15.66 18.56 -0.76
N ARG A 189 16.68 19.41 -0.95
CA ARG A 189 18.08 19.08 -0.64
C ARG A 189 18.29 18.73 0.83
N GLU A 190 17.72 19.50 1.74
CA GLU A 190 17.83 19.24 3.18
C GLU A 190 17.11 17.95 3.59
N ASN A 191 15.95 17.67 2.98
CA ASN A 191 15.23 16.43 3.19
C ASN A 191 16.03 15.19 2.70
N ALA A 192 16.65 15.31 1.53
CA ALA A 192 17.55 14.28 0.99
C ALA A 192 18.75 14.04 1.92
N LYS A 193 19.40 15.10 2.41
CA LYS A 193 20.53 15.01 3.36
C LYS A 193 20.16 14.32 4.67
N LYS A 194 18.90 14.43 5.12
CA LYS A 194 18.39 13.75 6.30
C LYS A 194 18.14 12.25 6.10
N GLY A 195 18.24 11.75 4.86
CA GLY A 195 18.16 10.33 4.55
C GLY A 195 16.76 9.84 4.16
N ALA A 196 15.84 10.73 3.81
CA ALA A 196 14.57 10.33 3.19
C ALA A 196 14.81 9.63 1.85
N ASP A 197 14.03 8.57 1.57
CA ASP A 197 14.11 7.80 0.32
C ASP A 197 13.34 8.47 -0.84
N GLY A 198 12.43 9.39 -0.50
CA GLY A 198 11.62 10.11 -1.47
C GLY A 198 10.72 11.15 -0.81
N ILE A 199 9.88 11.78 -1.63
CA ILE A 199 8.99 12.87 -1.20
C ILE A 199 7.58 12.64 -1.74
N LYS A 200 6.57 12.72 -0.87
CA LYS A 200 5.15 12.81 -1.23
C LYS A 200 4.72 14.26 -1.31
N PHE A 201 4.12 14.63 -2.43
CA PHE A 201 3.58 15.97 -2.67
C PHE A 201 2.06 15.98 -2.52
N PHE A 202 1.51 17.17 -2.26
CA PHE A 202 0.06 17.40 -2.24
C PHE A 202 -0.36 18.47 -3.25
N GLY A 203 -0.01 19.73 -2.95
CA GLY A 203 -0.28 20.88 -3.81
C GLY A 203 0.52 22.08 -3.32
N ALA A 204 1.00 22.89 -4.27
CA ALA A 204 1.61 24.19 -4.04
C ALA A 204 1.52 25.01 -5.33
N ALA A 205 1.98 26.27 -5.31
CA ALA A 205 2.07 27.07 -6.52
C ALA A 205 2.89 26.34 -7.61
N PRO A 206 2.50 26.42 -8.91
CA PRO A 206 3.16 25.66 -9.97
C PRO A 206 4.68 25.84 -10.04
N GLU A 207 5.19 27.05 -9.82
CA GLU A 207 6.64 27.32 -9.79
C GLU A 207 7.35 26.57 -8.65
N VAL A 208 6.73 26.51 -7.48
CA VAL A 208 7.24 25.79 -6.30
C VAL A 208 7.22 24.28 -6.55
N MET A 209 6.11 23.76 -7.10
CA MET A 209 5.96 22.35 -7.43
C MET A 209 6.97 21.90 -8.49
N ASP A 210 7.07 22.61 -9.61
CA ASP A 210 8.01 22.27 -10.69
C ASP A 210 9.46 22.27 -10.18
N ALA A 211 9.85 23.32 -9.44
CA ALA A 211 11.19 23.42 -8.86
C ALA A 211 11.50 22.27 -7.90
N ALA A 212 10.57 21.92 -7.00
CA ALA A 212 10.76 20.85 -6.04
C ALA A 212 10.84 19.46 -6.70
N VAL A 213 9.93 19.14 -7.62
CA VAL A 213 9.89 17.84 -8.29
C VAL A 213 11.12 17.65 -9.17
N ARG A 214 11.55 18.67 -9.91
CA ARG A 214 12.76 18.59 -10.73
C ARG A 214 14.03 18.45 -9.88
N GLU A 215 14.12 19.17 -8.77
CA GLU A 215 15.25 19.02 -7.84
C GLU A 215 15.26 17.62 -7.22
N ASN A 216 14.09 17.08 -6.84
CA ASN A 216 13.98 15.72 -6.31
C ASN A 216 14.51 14.69 -7.31
N LYS A 217 14.10 14.82 -8.58
CA LYS A 217 14.59 13.97 -9.67
C LYS A 217 16.10 14.14 -9.90
N LEU A 218 16.62 15.37 -9.83
CA LEU A 218 18.05 15.65 -9.99
C LEU A 218 18.90 14.95 -8.92
N LEU A 219 18.40 14.86 -7.69
CA LEU A 219 19.05 14.14 -6.58
C LEU A 219 18.90 12.61 -6.67
N GLY A 220 18.19 12.10 -7.68
CA GLY A 220 17.93 10.67 -7.86
C GLY A 220 16.89 10.10 -6.89
N LEU A 221 16.16 10.95 -6.16
CA LEU A 221 15.09 10.53 -5.27
C LEU A 221 13.85 10.12 -6.07
N ARG A 222 13.08 9.21 -5.50
CA ARG A 222 11.73 8.88 -5.99
C ARG A 222 10.72 9.88 -5.42
N SER A 223 9.57 10.00 -6.06
CA SER A 223 8.49 10.88 -5.59
C SER A 223 7.11 10.36 -5.93
N THR A 224 6.14 10.83 -5.15
CA THR A 224 4.73 10.58 -5.43
C THR A 224 3.86 11.77 -5.05
N ALA A 225 2.57 11.74 -5.41
CA ALA A 225 1.63 12.76 -4.99
C ALA A 225 0.24 12.22 -4.72
N HIS A 226 -0.39 12.79 -3.70
CA HIS A 226 -1.85 12.93 -3.65
C HIS A 226 -2.15 14.31 -4.26
N HIS A 227 -2.66 14.40 -5.48
CA HIS A 227 -2.91 15.73 -6.06
C HIS A 227 -4.12 16.39 -5.39
N ALA A 228 -3.88 17.38 -4.52
CA ALA A 228 -4.92 17.97 -3.67
C ALA A 228 -5.94 18.77 -4.50
N GLN A 229 -7.24 18.61 -4.21
CA GLN A 229 -8.36 19.26 -4.94
C GLN A 229 -8.23 20.78 -4.97
N THR A 230 -7.60 21.36 -3.94
CA THR A 230 -7.34 22.79 -3.81
C THR A 230 -6.36 23.35 -4.85
N ASP A 231 -5.55 22.48 -5.48
CA ASP A 231 -4.46 22.89 -6.36
C ASP A 231 -4.46 22.22 -7.74
N VAL A 232 -5.17 21.09 -7.92
CA VAL A 232 -5.18 20.32 -9.19
C VAL A 232 -5.60 21.12 -10.42
N ALA A 233 -6.45 22.14 -10.28
CA ALA A 233 -6.82 23.02 -11.39
C ALA A 233 -5.61 23.75 -12.00
N ARG A 234 -4.53 23.95 -11.22
CA ARG A 234 -3.27 24.57 -11.65
C ARG A 234 -2.12 23.57 -11.79
N TRP A 235 -2.25 22.38 -11.20
CA TRP A 235 -1.21 21.36 -11.15
C TRP A 235 -1.80 19.94 -11.06
N ASN A 236 -2.18 19.36 -12.21
CA ASN A 236 -2.73 18.01 -12.27
C ASN A 236 -1.64 16.95 -12.53
N VAL A 237 -2.06 15.71 -12.75
CA VAL A 237 -1.17 14.56 -12.96
C VAL A 237 -0.19 14.74 -14.13
N LEU A 238 -0.61 15.39 -15.22
CA LEU A 238 0.27 15.61 -16.37
C LEU A 238 1.37 16.64 -16.05
N ASN A 239 1.07 17.69 -15.29
CA ASN A 239 2.08 18.65 -14.84
C ASN A 239 3.17 17.94 -14.01
N SER A 240 2.72 17.17 -13.03
CA SER A 240 3.57 16.34 -12.17
C SER A 240 4.45 15.36 -12.95
N ALA A 241 3.86 14.59 -13.87
CA ALA A 241 4.59 13.61 -14.68
C ALA A 241 5.63 14.31 -15.58
N ARG A 242 5.28 15.42 -16.23
CA ARG A 242 6.21 16.22 -17.06
C ARG A 242 7.37 16.81 -16.25
N ALA A 243 7.13 17.19 -14.99
CA ALA A 243 8.17 17.68 -14.09
C ALA A 243 9.11 16.56 -13.62
N GLY A 244 8.75 15.29 -13.82
CA GLY A 244 9.58 14.13 -13.53
C GLY A 244 9.21 13.39 -12.25
N MET A 245 7.99 13.57 -11.74
CA MET A 245 7.46 12.76 -10.65
C MET A 245 7.34 11.29 -11.07
N THR A 246 7.66 10.35 -10.18
CA THR A 246 7.74 8.92 -10.54
C THR A 246 6.43 8.15 -10.38
N SER A 247 5.56 8.55 -9.45
CA SER A 247 4.26 7.92 -9.26
C SER A 247 3.18 8.90 -8.81
N MET A 248 1.93 8.46 -8.80
CA MET A 248 0.84 9.09 -8.04
C MET A 248 0.17 8.08 -7.12
N GLU A 249 -0.53 8.61 -6.12
CA GLU A 249 -1.41 7.87 -5.23
C GLU A 249 -2.87 8.13 -5.61
N HIS A 250 -3.72 7.14 -5.38
CA HIS A 250 -5.16 7.24 -5.59
C HIS A 250 -5.50 7.47 -7.07
N TRP A 251 -6.24 8.54 -7.37
CA TRP A 251 -6.66 8.90 -8.72
C TRP A 251 -6.82 10.41 -8.93
N TYR A 252 -6.60 11.22 -7.90
CA TYR A 252 -6.81 12.65 -8.00
C TYR A 252 -5.86 13.29 -9.02
N GLY A 253 -6.38 14.22 -9.82
CA GLY A 253 -5.66 14.81 -10.93
C GLY A 253 -5.82 14.05 -12.26
N LEU A 254 -6.25 12.79 -12.27
CA LEU A 254 -6.57 12.07 -13.51
C LEU A 254 -7.85 12.61 -14.16
N PRO A 255 -9.02 12.70 -13.47
CA PRO A 255 -10.21 13.29 -14.07
C PRO A 255 -9.98 14.73 -14.53
N GLU A 256 -9.26 15.54 -13.76
CA GLU A 256 -8.95 16.93 -14.10
C GLU A 256 -8.08 17.05 -15.37
N ALA A 257 -7.17 16.10 -15.61
CA ALA A 257 -6.44 16.03 -16.88
C ALA A 257 -7.34 15.62 -18.06
N LEU A 258 -8.46 14.96 -17.76
CA LEU A 258 -9.41 14.40 -18.73
C LEU A 258 -10.63 15.29 -18.98
N PHE A 259 -10.79 16.46 -18.35
CA PHE A 259 -11.89 17.37 -18.67
C PHE A 259 -11.82 17.84 -20.13
N THR A 260 -12.97 17.94 -20.79
CA THR A 260 -13.06 18.23 -22.25
C THR A 260 -13.59 19.62 -22.57
N ASN A 261 -14.42 20.19 -21.70
CA ASN A 261 -15.12 21.46 -21.92
C ASN A 261 -14.95 22.47 -20.77
N LYS A 262 -14.08 22.16 -19.81
CA LYS A 262 -13.78 22.96 -18.62
C LYS A 262 -12.38 22.64 -18.11
N THR A 263 -11.88 23.50 -17.23
CA THR A 263 -10.56 23.34 -16.59
C THR A 263 -10.63 23.29 -15.06
N ILE A 264 -11.84 23.40 -14.50
CA ILE A 264 -12.12 23.43 -13.06
C ILE A 264 -13.20 22.40 -12.78
N GLN A 265 -13.15 21.77 -11.60
CA GLN A 265 -14.17 20.84 -11.14
C GLN A 265 -15.53 21.52 -11.04
N ASP A 266 -16.57 20.83 -11.49
CA ASP A 266 -17.96 21.24 -11.31
C ASP A 266 -18.44 20.77 -9.93
N TYR A 267 -18.13 21.58 -8.91
CA TYR A 267 -18.59 21.39 -7.53
C TYR A 267 -19.78 22.32 -7.24
N PRO A 268 -20.69 21.92 -6.32
CA PRO A 268 -21.78 22.77 -5.86
C PRO A 268 -21.31 24.15 -5.37
N SER A 269 -22.14 25.17 -5.53
CA SER A 269 -21.81 26.55 -5.12
C SER A 269 -21.62 26.72 -3.61
N ASP A 270 -22.13 25.79 -2.80
CA ASP A 270 -22.00 25.70 -1.35
C ASP A 270 -20.92 24.69 -0.91
N TYR A 271 -20.11 24.19 -1.84
CA TYR A 271 -18.97 23.33 -1.53
C TYR A 271 -18.00 24.01 -0.55
N ASN A 272 -17.48 23.22 0.40
CA ASN A 272 -16.53 23.69 1.41
C ASN A 272 -15.49 22.59 1.63
N TYR A 273 -14.24 22.87 1.30
CA TYR A 273 -13.15 21.92 1.47
C TYR A 273 -12.92 21.52 2.94
N ASN A 274 -13.29 22.37 3.90
CA ASN A 274 -13.20 22.01 5.33
C ASN A 274 -14.36 21.12 5.79
N ASN A 275 -15.37 20.88 4.95
CA ASN A 275 -16.37 19.84 5.17
C ASN A 275 -15.90 18.54 4.51
N GLU A 276 -15.57 17.54 5.34
CA GLU A 276 -15.06 16.27 4.83
C GLU A 276 -16.11 15.47 4.06
N GLN A 277 -17.39 15.52 4.46
CA GLN A 277 -18.45 14.89 3.65
C GLN A 277 -18.49 15.51 2.26
N HIS A 278 -18.44 16.85 2.13
CA HIS A 278 -18.38 17.50 0.82
C HIS A 278 -17.18 17.00 0.00
N ARG A 279 -15.99 16.89 0.61
CA ARG A 279 -14.78 16.41 -0.08
C ARG A 279 -14.98 15.04 -0.72
N PHE A 280 -15.48 14.07 0.03
CA PHE A 280 -15.58 12.69 -0.44
C PHE A 280 -16.84 12.42 -1.27
N GLU A 281 -17.94 13.16 -1.06
CA GLU A 281 -19.11 13.10 -1.94
C GLU A 281 -18.78 13.63 -3.33
N GLU A 282 -18.16 14.80 -3.42
CA GLU A 282 -17.84 15.43 -4.70
C GLU A 282 -16.67 14.75 -5.40
N ALA A 283 -15.72 14.17 -4.65
CA ALA A 283 -14.72 13.26 -5.22
C ALA A 283 -15.39 12.08 -5.94
N GLY A 284 -16.44 11.48 -5.36
CA GLY A 284 -17.23 10.42 -6.01
C GLY A 284 -17.75 10.79 -7.39
N LYS A 285 -17.96 12.08 -7.67
CA LYS A 285 -18.52 12.57 -8.94
C LYS A 285 -17.47 13.00 -9.97
N LEU A 286 -16.18 13.03 -9.64
CA LEU A 286 -15.15 13.60 -10.53
C LEU A 286 -14.97 12.83 -11.83
N TRP A 287 -14.93 11.49 -11.79
CA TRP A 287 -14.78 10.68 -13.00
C TRP A 287 -15.94 10.85 -13.99
N LYS A 288 -17.14 11.20 -13.52
CA LYS A 288 -18.30 11.53 -14.38
C LYS A 288 -18.06 12.78 -15.23
N GLN A 289 -17.14 13.65 -14.82
CA GLN A 289 -16.76 14.87 -15.54
C GLN A 289 -15.61 14.65 -16.54
N ALA A 290 -14.95 13.50 -16.50
CA ALA A 290 -13.84 13.15 -17.38
C ALA A 290 -14.30 12.81 -18.80
N ALA A 291 -13.37 12.84 -19.75
CA ALA A 291 -13.59 12.34 -21.10
C ALA A 291 -14.08 10.88 -21.08
N ALA A 292 -14.94 10.52 -22.03
CA ALA A 292 -15.43 9.15 -22.16
C ALA A 292 -14.26 8.18 -22.36
N PRO A 293 -14.33 6.94 -21.79
CA PRO A 293 -13.34 5.91 -22.03
C PRO A 293 -13.08 5.70 -23.53
N TYR A 294 -11.82 5.48 -23.89
CA TYR A 294 -11.36 5.25 -25.27
C TYR A 294 -11.53 6.43 -26.25
N SER A 295 -12.04 7.59 -25.80
CA SER A 295 -12.07 8.80 -26.63
C SER A 295 -10.67 9.30 -26.98
N GLU A 296 -10.56 10.19 -27.97
CA GLU A 296 -9.27 10.77 -28.38
C GLU A 296 -8.53 11.43 -27.21
N HIS A 297 -9.22 12.26 -26.41
CA HIS A 297 -8.62 12.95 -25.27
C HIS A 297 -8.20 11.97 -24.17
N TRP A 298 -9.02 10.96 -23.89
CA TRP A 298 -8.68 9.87 -22.97
C TRP A 298 -7.38 9.16 -23.37
N ASN A 299 -7.30 8.75 -24.64
CA ASN A 299 -6.13 8.09 -25.20
C ASN A 299 -4.89 8.99 -25.16
N LYS A 300 -5.05 10.28 -25.43
CA LYS A 300 -3.95 11.27 -25.41
C LYS A 300 -3.33 11.39 -24.02
N VAL A 301 -4.15 11.61 -22.98
CA VAL A 301 -3.68 11.72 -21.59
C VAL A 301 -2.98 10.43 -21.17
N MET A 302 -3.59 9.28 -21.46
CA MET A 302 -3.05 7.97 -21.12
C MET A 302 -1.68 7.71 -21.79
N ASN A 303 -1.60 7.93 -23.10
CA ASN A 303 -0.37 7.70 -23.86
C ASN A 303 0.75 8.64 -23.41
N GLU A 304 0.43 9.87 -23.02
CA GLU A 304 1.42 10.80 -22.48
C GLU A 304 1.99 10.29 -21.14
N LEU A 305 1.15 9.86 -20.20
CA LEU A 305 1.60 9.28 -18.92
C LEU A 305 2.51 8.06 -19.15
N ILE A 306 2.16 7.17 -20.08
CA ILE A 306 2.98 6.01 -20.45
C ILE A 306 4.33 6.47 -21.02
N SER A 307 4.33 7.45 -21.92
CA SER A 307 5.58 7.97 -22.53
C SER A 307 6.54 8.61 -21.52
N LEU A 308 6.00 9.04 -20.38
CA LEU A 308 6.75 9.64 -19.27
C LEU A 308 7.21 8.61 -18.22
N ASP A 309 6.97 7.31 -18.44
CA ASP A 309 7.22 6.22 -17.49
C ASP A 309 6.56 6.45 -16.12
N PHE A 310 5.35 6.99 -16.13
CA PHE A 310 4.64 7.32 -14.89
C PHE A 310 4.00 6.07 -14.26
N THR A 311 4.13 5.90 -12.95
CA THR A 311 3.52 4.77 -12.24
C THR A 311 2.22 5.18 -11.54
N LEU A 312 1.17 4.36 -11.64
CA LEU A 312 -0.10 4.59 -10.93
C LEU A 312 -0.21 3.64 -9.73
N ASP A 313 -0.39 4.19 -8.53
CA ASP A 313 -0.77 3.44 -7.34
C ASP A 313 -2.24 3.75 -6.99
N PRO A 314 -3.20 2.89 -7.39
CA PRO A 314 -4.61 3.24 -7.30
C PRO A 314 -5.13 3.25 -5.87
N THR A 315 -4.62 2.42 -4.96
CA THR A 315 -5.17 2.30 -3.60
C THR A 315 -6.70 2.13 -3.62
N PHE A 316 -7.24 1.29 -4.50
CA PHE A 316 -8.69 1.09 -4.62
C PHE A 316 -9.34 0.81 -3.27
N ASN A 317 -8.77 -0.09 -2.47
CA ASN A 317 -9.35 -0.54 -1.20
C ASN A 317 -9.69 0.61 -0.24
N ILE A 318 -8.89 1.70 -0.20
CA ILE A 318 -9.10 2.76 0.77
C ILE A 318 -10.42 3.50 0.56
N TYR A 319 -10.91 3.56 -0.67
CA TYR A 319 -12.20 4.18 -0.99
C TYR A 319 -13.33 3.14 -1.06
N GLU A 320 -13.10 1.87 -0.73
CA GLU A 320 -14.10 0.83 -0.96
C GLU A 320 -15.33 1.00 -0.08
N ALA A 321 -15.19 1.49 1.16
CA ALA A 321 -16.36 1.73 1.99
C ALA A 321 -17.32 2.78 1.39
N ASN A 322 -16.83 3.64 0.48
CA ASN A 322 -17.68 4.63 -0.19
C ASN A 322 -18.73 4.02 -1.12
N ARG A 323 -18.49 2.80 -1.65
CA ARG A 323 -19.45 2.10 -2.53
C ARG A 323 -20.39 1.17 -1.76
N ASP A 324 -20.04 0.75 -0.55
CA ASP A 324 -20.86 -0.13 0.28
C ASP A 324 -20.39 -0.04 1.74
N LEU A 325 -20.89 0.97 2.44
CA LEU A 325 -20.44 1.26 3.80
C LEU A 325 -20.86 0.15 4.77
N HIS A 326 -22.00 -0.49 4.52
CA HIS A 326 -22.54 -1.54 5.36
C HIS A 326 -21.68 -2.80 5.31
N ARG A 327 -21.26 -3.20 4.12
CA ARG A 327 -20.35 -4.33 3.94
C ARG A 327 -18.98 -4.05 4.57
N ALA A 328 -18.40 -2.86 4.33
CA ALA A 328 -17.09 -2.52 4.88
C ALA A 328 -17.07 -2.60 6.42
N ARG A 329 -18.08 -2.02 7.10
CA ARG A 329 -18.22 -2.08 8.57
C ARG A 329 -18.42 -3.49 9.14
N ARG A 330 -18.80 -4.46 8.32
CA ARG A 330 -19.12 -5.83 8.74
C ARG A 330 -18.11 -6.85 8.26
N ALA A 331 -16.96 -6.41 7.77
CA ALA A 331 -15.89 -7.31 7.43
C ALA A 331 -15.46 -8.11 8.67
N GLU A 332 -15.33 -9.43 8.51
CA GLU A 332 -15.17 -10.38 9.63
C GLU A 332 -13.94 -10.09 10.50
N TRP A 333 -12.87 -9.55 9.91
CA TRP A 333 -11.63 -9.23 10.63
C TRP A 333 -11.80 -8.11 11.66
N HIS A 334 -12.90 -7.35 11.63
CA HIS A 334 -13.18 -6.37 12.67
C HIS A 334 -13.42 -7.02 14.04
N GLU A 335 -13.95 -8.24 14.05
CA GLU A 335 -14.25 -8.97 15.28
C GLU A 335 -13.00 -9.40 16.03
N ASP A 336 -11.89 -9.66 15.34
CA ASP A 336 -10.68 -10.24 15.95
C ASP A 336 -9.43 -9.38 15.84
N TYR A 337 -9.33 -8.55 14.80
CA TYR A 337 -8.07 -7.90 14.42
C TYR A 337 -8.14 -6.38 14.42
N THR A 338 -9.30 -5.77 14.63
CA THR A 338 -9.41 -4.30 14.72
C THR A 338 -9.37 -3.85 16.17
N LEU A 339 -8.42 -2.97 16.49
CA LEU A 339 -8.29 -2.39 17.82
C LEU A 339 -9.53 -1.54 18.16
N PRO A 340 -9.97 -1.49 19.43
CA PRO A 340 -11.05 -0.60 19.86
C PRO A 340 -10.82 0.87 19.50
N SER A 341 -9.58 1.36 19.62
CA SER A 341 -9.17 2.72 19.23
C SER A 341 -9.37 2.97 17.74
N LEU A 342 -8.94 2.01 16.90
CA LEU A 342 -9.08 2.10 15.46
C LEU A 342 -10.54 2.00 15.01
N TRP A 343 -11.33 1.12 15.62
CA TRP A 343 -12.77 1.04 15.36
C TRP A 343 -13.45 2.37 15.67
N LYS A 344 -13.18 2.95 16.85
CA LYS A 344 -13.70 4.27 17.23
C LYS A 344 -13.26 5.37 16.29
N PHE A 345 -12.03 5.30 15.78
CA PHE A 345 -11.53 6.25 14.78
C PHE A 345 -12.36 6.21 13.50
N TYR A 346 -12.80 5.02 13.05
CA TYR A 346 -13.63 4.86 11.84
C TYR A 346 -15.08 5.34 11.99
N GLU A 347 -15.59 5.47 13.21
CA GLU A 347 -16.98 5.90 13.45
C GLU A 347 -17.24 7.31 12.89
N PRO A 348 -18.47 7.60 12.41
CA PRO A 348 -18.84 8.94 11.94
C PRO A 348 -18.37 10.04 12.89
N SER A 349 -17.56 10.98 12.38
CA SER A 349 -16.91 12.00 13.19
C SER A 349 -16.62 13.25 12.36
N TYR A 350 -16.80 14.43 12.96
CA TYR A 350 -16.37 15.71 12.38
C TYR A 350 -14.88 16.01 12.62
N GLN A 351 -14.20 15.19 13.44
CA GLN A 351 -12.82 15.44 13.88
C GLN A 351 -11.83 14.45 13.27
N SER A 352 -12.27 13.22 12.99
CA SER A 352 -11.41 12.13 12.51
C SER A 352 -11.38 12.14 10.98
N HIS A 353 -10.18 12.24 10.40
CA HIS A 353 -10.00 12.14 8.95
C HIS A 353 -10.41 10.76 8.44
N GLY A 354 -11.17 10.70 7.35
CA GLY A 354 -11.66 9.45 6.79
C GLY A 354 -12.93 8.91 7.47
N SER A 355 -13.61 9.75 8.26
CA SER A 355 -14.79 9.39 9.06
C SER A 355 -16.01 10.27 8.74
N TYR A 356 -16.09 10.72 7.50
CA TYR A 356 -17.07 11.64 6.92
C TYR A 356 -18.47 11.04 6.71
N TRP A 357 -18.81 9.99 7.44
CA TRP A 357 -20.06 9.25 7.33
C TRP A 357 -21.24 9.96 8.04
N HIS A 358 -21.33 11.30 7.96
CA HIS A 358 -22.32 12.06 8.74
C HIS A 358 -23.75 11.78 8.24
N HIS A 359 -23.92 11.77 6.92
CA HIS A 359 -25.16 11.39 6.23
C HIS A 359 -24.86 10.61 4.94
N TRP A 360 -24.13 9.50 5.04
CA TRP A 360 -23.77 8.67 3.89
C TRP A 360 -24.88 7.68 3.50
N GLY A 361 -25.29 7.68 2.25
CA GLY A 361 -26.39 6.82 1.78
C GLY A 361 -26.27 6.38 0.33
N THR A 362 -27.39 5.89 -0.21
CA THR A 362 -27.48 5.23 -1.51
C THR A 362 -26.96 6.11 -2.66
N GLU A 363 -27.27 7.41 -2.67
CA GLU A 363 -26.87 8.31 -3.76
C GLU A 363 -25.34 8.46 -3.82
N GLN A 364 -24.69 8.63 -2.67
CA GLN A 364 -23.23 8.67 -2.58
C GLN A 364 -22.62 7.34 -3.04
N GLU A 365 -23.18 6.21 -2.57
CA GLU A 365 -22.70 4.88 -2.97
C GLU A 365 -22.86 4.61 -4.47
N VAL A 366 -23.95 5.08 -5.10
CA VAL A 366 -24.17 4.95 -6.54
C VAL A 366 -23.16 5.77 -7.33
N GLU A 367 -22.92 7.03 -6.94
CA GLU A 367 -21.90 7.86 -7.60
C GLU A 367 -20.50 7.26 -7.44
N TRP A 368 -20.14 6.73 -6.26
CA TRP A 368 -18.88 6.01 -6.10
C TRP A 368 -18.82 4.70 -6.90
N LYS A 369 -19.90 3.92 -7.03
CA LYS A 369 -19.92 2.75 -7.93
C LYS A 369 -19.64 3.16 -9.38
N ASN A 370 -20.20 4.29 -9.84
CA ASN A 370 -19.94 4.82 -11.18
C ASN A 370 -18.51 5.34 -11.34
N ASN A 371 -17.98 6.01 -10.31
CA ASN A 371 -16.60 6.44 -10.22
C ASN A 371 -15.64 5.28 -10.45
N TYR A 372 -15.81 4.21 -9.66
CA TYR A 372 -14.98 3.02 -9.76
C TYR A 372 -15.04 2.33 -11.11
N ARG A 373 -16.21 2.25 -11.75
CA ARG A 373 -16.30 1.68 -13.11
C ARG A 373 -15.37 2.41 -14.09
N SER A 374 -15.39 3.74 -14.07
CA SER A 374 -14.57 4.56 -14.96
C SER A 374 -13.09 4.50 -14.57
N TRP A 375 -12.81 4.61 -13.26
CA TRP A 375 -11.46 4.54 -12.73
C TRP A 375 -10.78 3.20 -12.99
N MET A 376 -11.46 2.09 -12.69
CA MET A 376 -10.96 0.73 -12.97
C MET A 376 -10.76 0.50 -14.47
N THR A 377 -11.63 1.06 -15.33
CA THR A 377 -11.45 1.04 -16.79
C THR A 377 -10.13 1.73 -17.17
N PHE A 378 -9.87 2.93 -16.64
CA PHE A 378 -8.62 3.66 -16.88
C PHE A 378 -7.40 2.86 -16.44
N ILE A 379 -7.42 2.31 -15.22
CA ILE A 379 -6.28 1.58 -14.65
C ILE A 379 -5.98 0.28 -15.41
N ASN A 380 -7.00 -0.49 -15.77
CA ASN A 380 -6.81 -1.73 -16.54
C ASN A 380 -6.31 -1.43 -17.95
N GLU A 381 -6.83 -0.38 -18.60
CA GLU A 381 -6.37 0.02 -19.91
C GLU A 381 -4.94 0.57 -19.88
N TYR A 382 -4.60 1.40 -18.89
CA TYR A 382 -3.24 1.89 -18.66
C TYR A 382 -2.25 0.74 -18.60
N LYS A 383 -2.56 -0.28 -17.80
CA LYS A 383 -1.76 -1.50 -17.68
C LYS A 383 -1.69 -2.29 -18.99
N ASN A 384 -2.81 -2.47 -19.70
CA ASN A 384 -2.84 -3.21 -20.97
C ASN A 384 -1.99 -2.54 -22.06
N ARG A 385 -1.80 -1.22 -21.99
CA ARG A 385 -0.94 -0.45 -22.91
C ARG A 385 0.53 -0.41 -22.50
N GLY A 386 0.92 -1.17 -21.47
CA GLY A 386 2.30 -1.25 -20.97
C GLY A 386 2.62 -0.26 -19.84
N GLY A 387 1.64 0.50 -19.36
CA GLY A 387 1.78 1.33 -18.18
C GLY A 387 1.98 0.51 -16.90
N ARG A 388 2.68 1.09 -15.92
CA ARG A 388 2.97 0.45 -14.64
C ARG A 388 1.91 0.78 -13.60
N VAL A 389 1.34 -0.25 -12.98
CA VAL A 389 0.36 -0.13 -11.89
C VAL A 389 0.86 -0.94 -10.68
N THR A 390 0.87 -0.34 -9.51
CA THR A 390 1.29 -1.00 -8.26
C THR A 390 0.10 -1.39 -7.39
N ALA A 391 0.37 -2.08 -6.28
CA ALA A 391 -0.58 -2.25 -5.18
C ALA A 391 -0.14 -1.41 -3.98
N GLY A 392 -1.07 -0.65 -3.42
CA GLY A 392 -0.90 0.17 -2.22
C GLY A 392 -2.19 0.15 -1.41
N SER A 393 -2.07 0.18 -0.08
CA SER A 393 -3.23 -0.03 0.79
C SER A 393 -3.84 1.25 1.36
N ASP A 394 -3.01 2.16 1.87
CA ASP A 394 -3.42 3.35 2.64
C ASP A 394 -4.26 3.00 3.90
N ASN A 395 -4.03 1.80 4.45
CA ASN A 395 -4.81 1.26 5.54
C ASN A 395 -4.64 2.04 6.85
N GLY A 396 -5.64 1.91 7.74
CA GLY A 396 -5.75 2.69 8.98
C GLY A 396 -6.81 3.79 8.91
N PHE A 397 -7.50 3.92 7.77
CA PHE A 397 -8.61 4.83 7.55
C PHE A 397 -9.79 4.09 6.88
N ILE A 398 -10.97 4.71 6.86
CA ILE A 398 -12.11 4.31 6.02
C ILE A 398 -12.45 2.80 6.12
N TYR A 399 -12.47 2.27 7.35
CA TYR A 399 -12.73 0.85 7.67
C TYR A 399 -11.71 -0.17 7.11
N GLN A 400 -10.54 0.26 6.62
CA GLN A 400 -9.50 -0.63 6.09
C GLN A 400 -8.46 -1.00 7.16
N THR A 401 -8.61 -2.19 7.74
CA THR A 401 -7.64 -2.73 8.72
C THR A 401 -6.34 -3.17 8.04
N TYR A 402 -5.19 -2.82 8.62
CA TYR A 402 -3.84 -3.15 8.12
C TYR A 402 -3.70 -4.64 7.76
N GLY A 403 -2.98 -4.93 6.67
CA GLY A 403 -2.82 -6.28 6.13
C GLY A 403 -4.05 -6.78 5.36
N PHE A 404 -5.24 -6.73 5.97
CA PHE A 404 -6.49 -7.18 5.34
C PHE A 404 -6.87 -6.30 4.14
N GLY A 405 -6.90 -4.98 4.28
CA GLY A 405 -7.21 -4.08 3.15
C GLY A 405 -6.19 -4.16 2.01
N TYR A 406 -4.93 -4.53 2.28
CA TYR A 406 -3.95 -4.79 1.21
C TYR A 406 -4.32 -6.02 0.37
N ILE A 407 -4.79 -7.11 0.98
CA ILE A 407 -5.30 -8.25 0.20
C ILE A 407 -6.56 -7.86 -0.57
N ARG A 408 -7.40 -6.99 0.01
CA ARG A 408 -8.56 -6.45 -0.70
C ARG A 408 -8.18 -5.60 -1.92
N GLU A 409 -7.07 -4.86 -1.87
CA GLU A 409 -6.49 -4.18 -3.04
C GLU A 409 -6.22 -5.16 -4.19
N LEU A 410 -5.68 -6.33 -3.89
CA LEU A 410 -5.39 -7.37 -4.89
C LEU A 410 -6.68 -7.87 -5.55
N GLU A 411 -7.73 -8.08 -4.77
CA GLU A 411 -9.05 -8.45 -5.31
C GLU A 411 -9.66 -7.33 -6.15
N LEU A 412 -9.46 -6.06 -5.78
CA LEU A 412 -9.96 -4.91 -6.54
C LEU A 412 -9.19 -4.70 -7.85
N LEU A 413 -7.88 -4.99 -7.89
CA LEU A 413 -7.13 -5.07 -9.15
C LEU A 413 -7.69 -6.18 -10.05
N ARG A 414 -8.07 -7.33 -9.47
CA ARG A 414 -8.75 -8.40 -10.23
C ARG A 414 -10.11 -7.95 -10.74
N GLU A 415 -10.90 -7.25 -9.92
CA GLU A 415 -12.19 -6.65 -10.29
C GLU A 415 -12.03 -5.65 -11.46
N ALA A 416 -10.95 -4.87 -11.46
CA ALA A 416 -10.64 -3.92 -12.53
C ALA A 416 -10.33 -4.61 -13.87
N GLY A 417 -10.01 -5.90 -13.86
CA GLY A 417 -9.77 -6.71 -15.06
C GLY A 417 -8.38 -7.32 -15.17
N PHE A 418 -7.51 -7.15 -14.17
CA PHE A 418 -6.16 -7.71 -14.18
C PHE A 418 -6.21 -9.23 -14.10
N HIS A 419 -5.46 -9.95 -14.94
CA HIS A 419 -5.23 -11.37 -14.75
C HIS A 419 -4.54 -11.61 -13.39
N PRO A 420 -4.80 -12.73 -12.67
CA PRO A 420 -4.19 -12.98 -11.36
C PRO A 420 -2.66 -12.83 -11.32
N LEU A 421 -1.94 -13.25 -12.38
CA LEU A 421 -0.49 -13.03 -12.47
C LEU A 421 -0.11 -11.54 -12.58
N GLU A 422 -0.93 -10.71 -13.21
CA GLU A 422 -0.71 -9.26 -13.28
C GLU A 422 -0.96 -8.61 -11.92
N VAL A 423 -1.94 -9.11 -11.15
CA VAL A 423 -2.15 -8.70 -9.75
C VAL A 423 -0.91 -9.00 -8.91
N ILE A 424 -0.38 -10.23 -8.98
CA ILE A 424 0.85 -10.59 -8.25
C ILE A 424 2.04 -9.74 -8.70
N ARG A 425 2.19 -9.46 -10.01
CA ARG A 425 3.25 -8.58 -10.51
C ARG A 425 3.12 -7.13 -10.02
N SER A 426 1.89 -6.62 -9.92
CA SER A 426 1.59 -5.28 -9.37
C SER A 426 1.99 -5.20 -7.89
N ALA A 427 1.73 -6.27 -7.13
CA ALA A 427 2.06 -6.43 -5.71
C ALA A 427 3.55 -6.74 -5.43
N THR A 428 4.37 -6.96 -6.46
CA THR A 428 5.78 -7.39 -6.31
C THR A 428 6.69 -6.59 -7.23
N LEU A 429 6.97 -7.07 -8.44
CA LEU A 429 7.97 -6.50 -9.35
C LEU A 429 7.70 -5.02 -9.68
N TYR A 430 6.45 -4.64 -9.92
CA TYR A 430 6.13 -3.25 -10.26
C TYR A 430 6.27 -2.30 -9.06
N GLY A 431 5.98 -2.78 -7.84
CA GLY A 431 6.33 -2.06 -6.62
C GLY A 431 7.84 -1.86 -6.49
N ALA A 432 8.63 -2.91 -6.76
CA ALA A 432 10.10 -2.82 -6.72
C ALA A 432 10.63 -1.82 -7.76
N GLN A 433 10.10 -1.81 -8.98
CA GLN A 433 10.47 -0.84 -10.03
C GLN A 433 10.10 0.60 -9.65
N ALA A 434 8.92 0.81 -9.04
CA ALA A 434 8.51 2.14 -8.56
C ALA A 434 9.45 2.68 -7.46
N LEU A 435 9.99 1.79 -6.62
CA LEU A 435 10.99 2.12 -5.61
C LEU A 435 12.41 2.23 -6.16
N GLY A 436 12.69 1.76 -7.37
CA GLY A 436 14.05 1.65 -7.93
C GLY A 436 14.86 0.50 -7.34
N MET A 437 14.18 -0.57 -6.92
CA MET A 437 14.73 -1.73 -6.22
C MET A 437 14.58 -3.02 -7.01
N GLU A 438 14.21 -2.95 -8.29
CA GLU A 438 13.94 -4.13 -9.15
C GLU A 438 15.15 -5.06 -9.33
N LYS A 439 16.37 -4.58 -9.05
CA LYS A 439 17.58 -5.41 -9.04
C LYS A 439 17.73 -6.27 -7.80
N GLU A 440 17.10 -5.87 -6.70
CA GLU A 440 17.22 -6.55 -5.39
C GLU A 440 15.93 -7.25 -4.96
N LEU A 441 14.75 -6.76 -5.38
CA LEU A 441 13.44 -7.17 -4.89
C LEU A 441 12.44 -7.43 -6.04
N GLY A 442 11.25 -7.92 -5.67
CA GLY A 442 10.08 -7.98 -6.54
C GLY A 442 9.96 -9.23 -7.41
N SER A 443 10.95 -10.13 -7.39
CA SER A 443 10.90 -11.42 -8.06
C SER A 443 11.81 -12.45 -7.38
N VAL A 444 11.49 -13.72 -7.58
CA VAL A 444 12.31 -14.84 -7.11
C VAL A 444 13.30 -15.21 -8.21
N GLU A 445 14.47 -14.58 -8.17
CA GLU A 445 15.55 -14.77 -9.13
C GLU A 445 16.89 -14.87 -8.40
N VAL A 446 17.81 -15.68 -8.92
CA VAL A 446 19.14 -15.87 -8.32
C VAL A 446 19.85 -14.52 -8.21
N GLY A 447 20.44 -14.26 -7.04
CA GLY A 447 21.11 -13.02 -6.71
C GLY A 447 20.25 -12.00 -5.98
N LYS A 448 18.91 -12.06 -6.07
CA LYS A 448 18.01 -11.14 -5.36
C LYS A 448 17.88 -11.47 -3.87
N LEU A 449 17.42 -10.49 -3.10
CA LEU A 449 17.14 -10.64 -1.66
C LEU A 449 16.03 -11.67 -1.46
N ALA A 450 16.19 -12.49 -0.43
CA ALA A 450 15.33 -13.62 -0.11
C ALA A 450 14.07 -13.19 0.65
N ASP A 451 13.17 -12.50 -0.05
CA ASP A 451 11.86 -12.09 0.44
C ASP A 451 10.77 -12.95 -0.25
N LEU A 452 10.01 -13.75 0.52
CA LEU A 452 9.00 -14.69 0.00
C LEU A 452 7.68 -14.64 0.78
N VAL A 453 6.59 -14.97 0.09
CA VAL A 453 5.30 -15.33 0.68
C VAL A 453 5.00 -16.79 0.34
N ILE A 454 4.66 -17.60 1.34
CA ILE A 454 4.30 -19.01 1.16
C ILE A 454 2.87 -19.25 1.64
N VAL A 455 2.04 -19.85 0.79
CA VAL A 455 0.62 -20.15 1.06
C VAL A 455 0.28 -21.58 0.63
N ASN A 456 -0.54 -22.27 1.40
CA ASN A 456 -0.90 -23.68 1.16
C ASN A 456 -2.14 -23.88 0.26
N ALA A 457 -2.56 -22.84 -0.45
CA ALA A 457 -3.66 -22.87 -1.41
C ALA A 457 -3.33 -21.98 -2.61
N ASN A 458 -3.89 -22.27 -3.78
CA ASN A 458 -3.50 -21.61 -5.04
C ASN A 458 -4.04 -20.16 -5.12
N PRO A 459 -3.18 -19.12 -4.99
CA PRO A 459 -3.63 -17.74 -4.99
C PRO A 459 -4.06 -17.25 -6.37
N LEU A 460 -3.66 -17.93 -7.46
CA LEU A 460 -4.08 -17.60 -8.82
C LEU A 460 -5.51 -18.07 -9.11
N LYS A 461 -6.03 -19.02 -8.32
CA LYS A 461 -7.44 -19.47 -8.40
C LYS A 461 -8.35 -18.62 -7.52
N ASN A 462 -7.88 -18.26 -6.33
CA ASN A 462 -8.64 -17.45 -5.39
C ASN A 462 -7.68 -16.57 -4.57
N LEU A 463 -7.71 -15.26 -4.79
CA LEU A 463 -6.84 -14.32 -4.08
C LEU A 463 -7.15 -14.24 -2.58
N GLN A 464 -8.37 -14.62 -2.16
CA GLN A 464 -8.78 -14.59 -0.75
C GLN A 464 -7.98 -15.56 0.12
N VAL A 465 -7.32 -16.56 -0.47
CA VAL A 465 -6.41 -17.44 0.27
C VAL A 465 -5.18 -16.70 0.80
N LEU A 466 -4.95 -15.43 0.40
CA LEU A 466 -3.88 -14.58 0.91
C LEU A 466 -4.26 -13.81 2.17
N TYR A 467 -5.56 -13.71 2.53
CA TYR A 467 -5.96 -13.12 3.82
C TYR A 467 -5.34 -13.92 4.96
N GLY A 468 -4.88 -13.28 6.04
CA GLY A 468 -4.25 -13.98 7.16
C GLY A 468 -5.13 -15.11 7.74
N THR A 469 -6.45 -14.92 7.72
CA THR A 469 -7.48 -15.89 8.15
C THR A 469 -7.72 -17.01 7.14
N GLY A 470 -7.30 -16.85 5.88
CA GLY A 470 -7.63 -17.75 4.78
C GLY A 470 -9.07 -17.61 4.27
N ALA A 471 -9.37 -18.33 3.19
CA ALA A 471 -10.67 -18.31 2.53
C ALA A 471 -11.52 -19.52 2.91
N ILE A 472 -12.83 -19.35 2.93
CA ILE A 472 -13.77 -20.46 3.16
C ILE A 472 -13.70 -21.44 1.98
N GLU A 473 -13.57 -22.74 2.29
CA GLU A 473 -13.63 -23.83 1.32
C GLU A 473 -14.52 -24.96 1.85
N LEU A 474 -15.33 -25.55 0.96
CA LEU A 474 -16.12 -26.73 1.26
C LEU A 474 -15.39 -27.97 0.73
N THR A 475 -15.01 -28.88 1.64
CA THR A 475 -14.37 -30.14 1.28
C THR A 475 -15.35 -31.12 0.62
N LYS A 476 -14.83 -32.16 -0.05
CA LYS A 476 -15.64 -33.22 -0.68
C LYS A 476 -16.56 -33.96 0.30
N ASP A 477 -16.19 -34.00 1.57
CA ASP A 477 -16.98 -34.61 2.65
C ASP A 477 -17.98 -33.62 3.30
N ASN A 478 -18.29 -32.51 2.62
CA ASN A 478 -19.20 -31.46 3.08
C ASN A 478 -18.79 -30.77 4.40
N LYS A 479 -17.49 -30.70 4.70
CA LYS A 479 -16.95 -29.94 5.85
C LYS A 479 -16.46 -28.58 5.41
N ILE A 480 -16.86 -27.53 6.13
CA ILE A 480 -16.39 -26.16 5.95
C ILE A 480 -15.02 -26.01 6.62
N ILE A 481 -14.02 -25.58 5.86
CA ILE A 481 -12.66 -25.30 6.34
C ILE A 481 -12.23 -23.89 5.91
N ARG A 482 -11.10 -23.42 6.43
CA ARG A 482 -10.38 -22.28 5.85
C ARG A 482 -9.12 -22.77 5.15
N ALA A 483 -9.05 -22.54 3.84
CA ALA A 483 -7.88 -22.83 3.02
C ALA A 483 -7.01 -21.58 2.90
N GLY A 484 -5.69 -21.78 2.83
CA GLY A 484 -4.76 -20.67 2.74
C GLY A 484 -4.53 -19.93 4.06
N GLY A 485 -4.52 -18.62 3.91
CA GLY A 485 -3.75 -17.67 4.68
C GLY A 485 -2.27 -17.92 4.59
N VAL A 486 -1.51 -16.83 4.60
CA VAL A 486 -0.05 -16.90 4.54
C VAL A 486 0.43 -17.82 5.67
N GLN A 487 1.25 -18.80 5.31
CA GLN A 487 1.84 -19.75 6.25
C GLN A 487 3.17 -19.18 6.75
N PHE A 488 4.00 -18.74 5.79
CA PHE A 488 5.29 -18.15 6.07
C PHE A 488 5.48 -16.88 5.27
N THR A 489 5.98 -15.86 5.96
CA THR A 489 6.58 -14.68 5.35
C THR A 489 8.07 -14.78 5.57
N ILE A 490 8.85 -14.78 4.50
CA ILE A 490 10.32 -14.79 4.59
C ILE A 490 10.79 -13.41 4.22
N LYS A 491 11.65 -12.81 5.05
CA LYS A 491 12.28 -11.52 4.78
C LYS A 491 13.76 -11.64 5.12
N ASP A 492 14.63 -11.23 4.20
CA ASP A 492 16.09 -11.38 4.31
C ASP A 492 16.51 -12.84 4.61
N GLY A 493 15.76 -13.83 4.13
CA GLY A 493 16.00 -15.26 4.40
C GLY A 493 15.58 -15.72 5.81
N ILE A 494 15.00 -14.86 6.64
CA ILE A 494 14.47 -15.20 7.98
C ILE A 494 13.01 -15.63 7.84
N VAL A 495 12.65 -16.76 8.44
CA VAL A 495 11.31 -17.36 8.33
C VAL A 495 10.41 -16.85 9.45
N TYR A 496 9.35 -16.12 9.11
CA TYR A 496 8.33 -15.70 10.05
C TYR A 496 7.08 -16.58 9.87
N ASP A 497 6.61 -17.17 10.97
CA ASP A 497 5.34 -17.90 11.02
C ASP A 497 4.19 -16.89 11.04
N ALA A 498 3.53 -16.73 9.90
CA ALA A 498 2.50 -15.71 9.72
C ALA A 498 1.25 -15.99 10.58
N LYS A 499 0.97 -17.26 10.89
CA LYS A 499 -0.16 -17.63 11.76
C LYS A 499 0.11 -17.26 13.21
N LYS A 500 1.36 -17.42 13.69
CA LYS A 500 1.76 -16.92 15.02
C LYS A 500 1.71 -15.41 15.11
N LEU A 501 2.21 -14.69 14.10
CA LEU A 501 2.10 -13.22 14.08
C LEU A 501 0.65 -12.75 14.13
N LEU A 502 -0.25 -13.42 13.40
CA LEU A 502 -1.67 -13.10 13.42
C LEU A 502 -2.32 -13.42 14.78
N ALA A 503 -1.95 -14.54 15.41
CA ALA A 503 -2.41 -14.89 16.76
C ALA A 503 -1.96 -13.88 17.81
N ASP A 504 -0.72 -13.37 17.71
CA ASP A 504 -0.20 -12.31 18.57
C ASP A 504 -1.02 -11.02 18.42
N VAL A 505 -1.35 -10.63 17.18
CA VAL A 505 -2.20 -9.46 16.93
C VAL A 505 -3.58 -9.65 17.57
N LYS A 506 -4.20 -10.83 17.39
CA LYS A 506 -5.49 -11.12 18.02
C LYS A 506 -5.39 -10.98 19.54
N LYS A 507 -4.32 -11.48 20.16
CA LYS A 507 -4.07 -11.33 21.60
C LYS A 507 -3.98 -9.86 22.01
N MET A 508 -3.23 -9.03 21.28
CA MET A 508 -3.17 -7.58 21.55
C MET A 508 -4.55 -6.92 21.50
N VAL A 509 -5.36 -7.30 20.51
CA VAL A 509 -6.72 -6.78 20.34
C VAL A 509 -7.64 -7.25 21.48
N ASP A 510 -7.61 -8.54 21.83
CA ASP A 510 -8.39 -9.12 22.92
C ASP A 510 -8.01 -8.49 24.27
N GLU A 511 -6.73 -8.24 24.53
CA GLU A 511 -6.24 -7.53 25.72
C GLU A 511 -6.77 -6.09 25.79
N GLN A 512 -6.75 -5.36 24.67
CA GLN A 512 -7.33 -4.01 24.64
C GLN A 512 -8.84 -4.04 24.87
N LYS A 513 -9.56 -4.99 24.26
CA LYS A 513 -11.01 -5.16 24.48
C LYS A 513 -11.34 -5.45 25.93
N ALA A 514 -10.60 -6.36 26.57
CA ALA A 514 -10.76 -6.67 27.98
C ALA A 514 -10.48 -5.43 28.86
N LYS A 515 -9.39 -4.71 28.59
CA LYS A 515 -9.00 -3.50 29.31
C LYS A 515 -10.06 -2.41 29.24
N THR A 516 -10.72 -2.24 28.10
CA THR A 516 -11.73 -1.18 27.89
C THR A 516 -13.17 -1.67 28.05
N GLY A 517 -13.39 -2.95 28.38
CA GLY A 517 -14.74 -3.55 28.38
C GLY A 517 -15.44 -3.47 27.04
N TRP A 518 -14.70 -3.38 25.93
CA TRP A 518 -15.25 -3.05 24.62
C TRP A 518 -15.88 -4.26 23.96
N LYS A 519 -16.99 -4.02 23.26
CA LYS A 519 -17.68 -4.98 22.39
C LYS A 519 -17.95 -4.31 21.06
N LEU A 520 -17.76 -5.05 19.96
CA LEU A 520 -18.05 -4.53 18.64
C LEU A 520 -19.54 -4.24 18.51
N LYS A 521 -19.88 -2.97 18.30
CA LYS A 521 -21.22 -2.51 17.97
C LYS A 521 -21.17 -1.66 16.71
N GLN A 522 -22.26 -1.67 15.95
CA GLN A 522 -22.39 -0.80 14.80
C GLN A 522 -22.68 0.64 15.26
N PRO A 523 -22.11 1.67 14.61
CA PRO A 523 -22.39 3.07 14.94
C PRO A 523 -23.89 3.35 15.05
N GLY A 524 -24.29 4.07 16.11
CA GLY A 524 -25.69 4.44 16.37
C GLY A 524 -26.54 3.36 17.07
N VAL A 525 -25.95 2.25 17.54
CA VAL A 525 -26.65 1.21 18.31
C VAL A 525 -26.12 1.19 19.75
N GLU A 526 -26.99 1.49 20.73
CA GLU A 526 -26.64 1.57 22.15
C GLU A 526 -26.36 0.23 22.84
#